data_AF-A0A348UNM8-F1
#
_entry.id   AF-A0A348UNM8-F1
#
_cell.length_a   1.000
_cell.length_b   1.000
_cell.length_c   1.000
_cell.angle_alpha   90.00
_cell.angle_beta   90.00
_cell.angle_gamma   90.00
#
_symmetry.space_group_name_H-M   'P 1'
#
loop_
_entity.id
_entity.type
_entity.pdbx_description
1 polymer ?
#
loop_
_entity_poly.entity_id
_entity_poly.type
_entity_poly.pdbx_seq_one_letter_code
_entity_poly.pdbx_strand_id
1 'polypeptide(L)' 'MSSASLSRQRRFILPQPGDSLAAIAARELPGMDAAAAMQHLEAWNLHIFLMRRPAGLLTGCDVVFVEPPLATAGA' A
#
# COMPACT_ATOMS: atom_id res chain seq x y z
N MET A 1 -24.35 16.18 21.42
CA MET A 1 -23.72 15.82 20.13
C MET A 1 -23.38 14.34 20.19
N SER A 2 -24.01 13.49 19.37
CA SER A 2 -23.62 12.07 19.32
C SER A 2 -22.28 11.93 18.61
N SER A 3 -21.35 11.20 19.22
CA SER A 3 -20.09 10.81 18.59
C SER A 3 -20.38 9.62 17.67
N ALA A 4 -20.27 9.81 16.36
CA ALA A 4 -20.28 8.71 15.41
C ALA A 4 -18.90 8.04 15.41
N SER A 5 -18.85 6.72 15.58
CA SER A 5 -17.60 5.96 15.48
C SER A 5 -17.15 5.87 14.02
N LEU A 6 -15.91 6.30 13.73
CA LEU A 6 -15.33 6.19 12.39
C LEU A 6 -15.08 4.71 12.03
N SER A 7 -15.28 4.39 10.75
CA SER A 7 -14.94 3.07 10.22
C SER A 7 -13.43 2.89 10.10
N ARG A 8 -12.94 1.66 10.31
CA ARG A 8 -11.52 1.32 10.11
C ARG A 8 -11.15 1.51 8.64
N GLN A 9 -10.06 2.24 8.40
CA GLN A 9 -9.46 2.41 7.08
C GLN A 9 -8.17 1.60 6.97
N ARG A 10 -7.79 1.24 5.73
CA ARG A 10 -6.53 0.55 5.48
C ARG A 10 -5.36 1.46 5.82
N ARG A 11 -4.30 0.90 6.38
CA ARG A 11 -3.00 1.60 6.47
C ARG A 11 -2.45 1.86 5.07
N PHE A 12 -2.02 3.10 4.86
CA PHE A 12 -1.35 3.55 3.64
C PHE A 12 -0.26 4.55 3.97
N ILE A 13 0.65 4.76 3.02
CA ILE A 13 1.71 5.77 3.07
C ILE A 13 1.71 6.60 1.79
N LEU A 14 2.35 7.76 1.88
CA LEU A 14 2.75 8.55 0.72
C LEU A 14 4.22 8.24 0.42
N PRO A 15 4.59 7.86 -0.81
CA PRO A 15 5.99 7.64 -1.17
C PRO A 15 6.84 8.88 -0.96
N GLN A 16 8.05 8.68 -0.44
CA GLN A 16 9.06 9.72 -0.33
C GLN A 16 9.83 9.88 -1.65
N PRO A 17 10.45 11.04 -1.92
CA PRO A 17 11.32 11.21 -3.08
C PRO A 17 12.42 10.14 -3.11
N GLY A 18 12.52 9.42 -4.23
CA GLY A 18 13.50 8.35 -4.40
C GLY A 18 13.10 6.99 -3.81
N ASP A 19 11.90 6.86 -3.24
CA ASP A 19 11.41 5.56 -2.78
C ASP A 19 11.33 4.56 -3.95
N SER A 20 11.90 3.39 -3.73
CA SER A 20 11.63 2.19 -4.51
C SER A 20 10.65 1.30 -3.77
N LEU A 21 10.01 0.37 -4.48
CA LEU A 21 9.13 -0.60 -3.83
C LEU A 21 9.87 -1.44 -2.77
N ALA A 22 11.10 -1.83 -3.06
CA ALA A 22 11.94 -2.58 -2.13
C ALA A 22 12.23 -1.77 -0.85
N ALA A 23 12.50 -0.46 -1.00
CA ALA A 23 12.70 0.43 0.14
C ALA A 23 11.43 0.59 0.99
N ILE A 24 10.26 0.72 0.34
CA ILE A 24 8.96 0.77 1.02
C ILE A 24 8.68 -0.55 1.74
N ALA A 25 8.90 -1.70 1.08
CA ALA A 25 8.70 -3.02 1.67
C ALA A 25 9.54 -3.22 2.94
N ALA A 26 10.83 -2.89 2.88
CA ALA A 26 11.72 -3.01 4.03
C ALA A 26 11.32 -2.11 5.20
N ARG A 27 10.81 -0.91 4.91
CA ARG A 27 10.41 0.08 5.92
C ARG A 27 9.06 -0.22 6.55
N GLU A 28 8.07 -0.58 5.73
CA GLU A 28 6.67 -0.68 6.16
C GLU A 28 6.25 -2.11 6.53
N LEU A 29 6.97 -3.13 6.04
CA LEU A 29 6.70 -4.55 6.28
C LEU A 29 7.93 -5.28 6.91
N PRO A 30 8.55 -4.77 8.00
CA PRO A 30 9.86 -5.24 8.50
C PRO A 30 9.88 -6.67 9.08
N GLY A 31 8.74 -7.37 9.10
CA GLY A 31 8.63 -8.77 9.55
C GLY A 31 8.38 -9.78 8.44
N MET A 32 8.37 -9.34 7.17
CA MET A 32 8.16 -10.22 6.02
C MET A 32 9.46 -10.44 5.25
N ASP A 33 9.55 -11.60 4.60
CA ASP A 33 10.57 -11.82 3.57
C ASP A 33 10.45 -10.76 2.47
N ALA A 34 11.60 -10.31 1.95
CA ALA A 34 11.64 -9.19 1.01
C ALA A 34 10.86 -9.46 -0.28
N ALA A 35 10.95 -10.68 -0.83
CA ALA A 35 10.24 -11.03 -2.06
C ALA A 35 8.73 -11.13 -1.81
N ALA A 36 8.32 -11.72 -0.70
CA ALA A 36 6.92 -11.79 -0.30
C ALA A 36 6.32 -10.39 -0.03
N ALA A 37 7.07 -9.52 0.65
CA ALA A 37 6.66 -8.14 0.93
C ALA A 37 6.44 -7.34 -0.36
N MET A 38 7.35 -7.45 -1.32
CA MET A 38 7.19 -6.81 -2.63
C MET A 38 5.97 -7.36 -3.38
N GLN A 39 5.78 -8.68 -3.44
CA GLN A 39 4.62 -9.30 -4.09
C GLN A 39 3.30 -8.81 -3.47
N HIS A 40 3.26 -8.66 -2.14
CA HIS A 40 2.09 -8.12 -1.45
C HIS A 40 1.83 -6.66 -1.81
N LEU A 41 2.86 -5.80 -1.81
CA LEU A 41 2.69 -4.40 -2.19
C LEU A 41 2.21 -4.28 -3.65
N GLU A 42 2.71 -5.12 -4.56
CA GLU A 42 2.24 -5.18 -5.94
C GLU A 42 0.76 -5.53 -6.03
N ALA A 43 0.35 -6.61 -5.37
CA ALA A 43 -1.03 -7.08 -5.36
C ALA A 43 -2.01 -6.09 -4.70
N TRP A 44 -1.59 -5.40 -3.64
CA TRP A 44 -2.44 -4.45 -2.90
C TRP A 44 -2.59 -3.10 -3.60
N ASN A 45 -1.71 -2.80 -4.56
CA ASN A 45 -1.64 -1.53 -5.28
C ASN A 45 -1.65 -1.72 -6.80
N LEU A 46 -2.41 -2.69 -7.32
CA LEU A 46 -2.47 -3.03 -8.75
C LEU A 46 -2.68 -1.82 -9.68
N HIS A 47 -3.41 -0.79 -9.21
CA HIS A 47 -3.62 0.46 -9.94
C HIS A 47 -2.32 1.22 -10.26
N ILE A 48 -1.28 1.09 -9.44
CA ILE A 48 0.05 1.67 -9.68
C ILE A 48 0.83 0.77 -10.62
N PHE A 49 0.83 -0.54 -10.36
CA PHE A 49 1.73 -1.48 -11.04
C PHE A 49 1.29 -1.87 -12.43
N LEU A 50 -0.01 -2.07 -12.66
CA LEU A 50 -0.52 -2.51 -13.96
C LEU A 50 -0.70 -1.34 -14.93
N MET A 51 -1.06 -0.15 -14.42
CA MET A 51 -1.52 0.96 -15.27
C MET A 51 -0.43 1.98 -15.60
N ARG A 52 0.66 2.06 -14.83
CA ARG A 52 1.71 3.07 -15.05
C ARG A 52 2.83 2.58 -15.93
N ARG A 53 3.47 3.52 -16.65
CA ARG A 53 4.67 3.27 -17.45
C ARG A 53 5.79 4.23 -17.03
N PRO A 54 6.95 3.71 -16.58
CA PRO A 54 7.23 2.29 -16.33
C PRO A 54 6.35 1.69 -15.21
N ALA A 55 6.15 0.37 -15.24
CA ALA A 55 5.40 -0.33 -14.21
C ALA A 55 6.03 -0.10 -12.84
N GLY A 56 5.21 0.23 -11.84
CA GLY A 56 5.72 0.55 -10.50
C GLY A 56 6.34 1.95 -10.36
N LEU A 57 6.13 2.85 -11.33
CA LEU A 57 6.49 4.26 -11.17
C LEU A 57 5.66 4.89 -10.03
N LEU A 58 6.33 5.20 -8.93
CA LEU A 58 5.78 5.92 -7.80
C LEU A 58 5.98 7.43 -7.97
N THR A 59 4.93 8.19 -7.69
CA THR A 59 4.95 9.64 -7.58
C THR A 59 4.63 10.05 -6.14
N GLY A 60 5.08 11.23 -5.71
CA GLY A 60 4.86 11.71 -4.34
C GLY A 60 3.37 11.94 -3.98
N CYS A 61 2.48 11.92 -4.96
CA CYS A 61 1.03 12.03 -4.76
C CYS A 61 0.32 10.67 -4.67
N ASP A 62 1.05 9.57 -4.78
CA ASP A 62 0.45 8.23 -4.71
C ASP A 62 0.06 7.84 -3.30
N VAL A 63 -1.00 7.04 -3.21
CA VAL A 63 -1.38 6.33 -2.00
C VAL A 63 -0.94 4.88 -2.15
N VAL A 64 0.03 4.46 -1.34
CA VAL A 64 0.50 3.08 -1.32
C VAL A 64 -0.07 2.39 -0.08
N PHE A 65 -0.95 1.43 -0.30
CA PHE A 65 -1.47 0.58 0.76
C PHE A 65 -0.40 -0.40 1.22
N VAL A 66 -0.23 -0.49 2.55
CA VAL A 66 0.76 -1.34 3.22
C VAL A 66 0.11 -2.43 4.08
N GLU A 67 -1.17 -2.69 3.81
CA GLU A 67 -1.93 -3.80 4.39
C GLU A 67 -2.90 -4.36 3.34
N PRO A 68 -3.37 -5.62 3.48
CA PRO A 68 -4.28 -6.21 2.53
C PRO A 68 -5.60 -5.42 2.42
N PRO A 69 -6.34 -5.57 1.31
CA PRO A 69 -7.72 -5.12 1.22
C PRO A 69 -8.51 -5.61 2.44
N LEU A 70 -9.33 -4.74 3.02
CA LEU A 70 -10.23 -5.18 4.08
C LEU A 70 -11.21 -6.16 3.43
N ALA A 71 -11.38 -7.31 4.04
CA ALA A 71 -12.56 -8.11 3.73
C ALA A 71 -13.77 -7.20 3.92
N THR A 72 -14.64 -7.14 2.92
CA THR A 72 -15.98 -6.56 3.11
C THR A 72 -16.55 -7.24 4.34
N ALA A 73 -16.80 -6.48 5.42
CA ALA A 73 -17.64 -6.99 6.50
C ALA A 73 -18.92 -7.46 5.82
N GLY A 74 -19.24 -8.76 5.95
CA GLY A 74 -20.13 -9.50 5.05
C GLY A 74 -21.40 -8.76 4.64
N ALA A 75 -21.83 -9.08 3.41
CA ALA A 75 -23.12 -8.70 2.81
C ALA A 75 -24.31 -8.80 3.76
#